data_AF-H9XWW0-F1
#
_entry.id   AF-H9XWW0-F1
#
_cell.length_a   1.000
_cell.length_b   1.000
_cell.length_c   1.000
_cell.angle_alpha   90.00
_cell.angle_beta   90.00
_cell.angle_gamma   90.00
#
_symmetry.space_group_name_H-M   'P 1'
#
loop_
_entity.id
_entity.type
_entity.pdbx_description
1 polymer ?
#
loop_
_entity_poly.entity_id
_entity_poly.type
_entity_poly.pdbx_seq_one_letter_code
_entity_poly.pdbx_strand_id
1 'polypeptide(L)' 'AKEAVLSSLMSMRREVEEDEIAQVATISANGDKNIGSKIAQCVKEVGRDGVITVEESKGFKDLEVEKTDGMQFDRG' A
#
# COMPACT_ATOMS: atom_id res chain seq x y z
N ALA A 1 22.85 14.24 -16.79
CA ALA A 1 22.22 12.96 -17.19
C ALA A 1 21.17 12.50 -16.17
N LYS A 2 21.53 12.27 -14.90
CA LYS A 2 20.61 11.83 -13.83
C LYS A 2 19.33 12.69 -13.70
N GLU A 3 19.48 14.00 -13.72
CA GLU A 3 18.35 14.94 -13.53
C GLU A 3 17.37 14.94 -14.71
N ALA A 4 17.88 14.80 -15.94
CA ALA A 4 17.06 14.72 -17.15
C ALA A 4 16.23 13.42 -17.19
N VAL A 5 16.79 12.31 -16.68
CA VAL A 5 16.07 11.05 -16.53
C VAL A 5 15.00 11.17 -15.44
N LEU A 6 15.32 11.82 -14.32
CA LEU A 6 14.36 12.04 -13.23
C LEU A 6 13.16 12.88 -13.69
N SER A 7 13.39 13.97 -14.44
CA SER A 7 12.29 14.79 -14.93
C SER A 7 11.38 14.05 -15.91
N SER A 8 11.98 13.20 -16.76
CA SER A 8 11.24 12.38 -17.73
C SER A 8 10.38 11.31 -17.04
N LEU A 9 10.88 10.68 -15.97
CA LEU A 9 10.09 9.73 -15.19
C LEU A 9 8.95 10.42 -14.43
N MET A 10 9.18 11.63 -13.91
CA MET A 10 8.16 12.41 -13.21
C MET A 10 7.05 12.88 -14.14
N SER A 11 7.33 13.18 -15.41
CA SER A 11 6.30 13.56 -16.39
C SER A 11 5.51 12.37 -16.93
N MET A 12 6.09 11.16 -16.91
CA MET A 12 5.42 9.92 -17.33
C MET A 12 4.54 9.30 -16.23
N ARG A 13 4.69 9.73 -14.97
CA ARG A 13 3.90 9.16 -13.87
C ARG A 13 2.42 9.46 -14.08
N ARG A 14 1.59 8.47 -13.79
CA ARG A 14 0.13 8.60 -13.81
C ARG A 14 -0.38 8.52 -12.37
N GLU A 15 -1.31 9.40 -12.00
CA GLU A 15 -2.06 9.24 -10.76
C GLU A 15 -2.98 8.02 -10.87
N VAL A 16 -3.03 7.23 -9.81
CA VAL A 16 -3.85 6.02 -9.75
C VAL A 16 -5.16 6.32 -9.04
N GLU A 17 -6.26 5.87 -9.63
CA GLU A 17 -7.60 5.95 -9.04
C GLU A 17 -7.82 4.81 -8.02
N GLU A 18 -8.82 4.95 -7.14
CA GLU A 18 -9.11 3.95 -6.10
C GLU A 18 -9.30 2.53 -6.66
N ASP A 19 -9.97 2.39 -7.80
CA ASP A 19 -10.21 1.10 -8.45
C ASP A 19 -8.92 0.45 -9.00
N GLU A 20 -7.94 1.28 -9.36
CA GLU A 20 -6.65 0.82 -9.87
C GLU A 20 -5.74 0.34 -8.74
N ILE A 21 -5.92 0.84 -7.52
CA ILE A 21 -5.15 0.42 -6.33
C ILE A 21 -5.33 -1.09 -6.09
N ALA A 22 -6.54 -1.62 -6.21
CA ALA A 22 -6.81 -3.06 -6.05
C ALA A 22 -6.13 -3.92 -7.12
N GLN A 23 -6.07 -3.42 -8.36
CA GLN A 23 -5.42 -4.12 -9.46
C GLN A 23 -3.90 -4.15 -9.26
N VAL A 24 -3.31 -3.00 -8.92
CA VAL A 24 -1.88 -2.89 -8.63
C VAL A 24 -1.52 -3.75 -7.42
N ALA A 25 -2.30 -3.69 -6.34
CA ALA A 25 -2.08 -4.51 -5.14
C ALA A 25 -2.13 -6.01 -5.45
N THR A 26 -3.08 -6.45 -6.28
CA THR A 26 -3.18 -7.85 -6.72
C THR A 26 -1.96 -8.29 -7.53
N ILE A 27 -1.50 -7.44 -8.47
CA ILE A 27 -0.31 -7.73 -9.29
C ILE A 27 0.93 -7.81 -8.39
N SER A 28 1.07 -6.88 -7.45
CA SER A 28 2.16 -6.86 -6.47
C SER A 28 2.12 -8.06 -5.51
N ALA A 29 0.94 -8.58 -5.21
CA ALA A 29 0.73 -9.79 -4.41
C ALA A 29 0.88 -11.08 -5.22
N ASN A 30 1.65 -11.08 -6.31
CA ASN A 30 1.89 -12.25 -7.18
C ASN A 30 0.59 -12.85 -7.76
N GLY A 31 -0.41 -12.00 -8.05
CA GLY A 31 -1.69 -12.42 -8.61
C GLY A 31 -2.73 -12.90 -7.59
N ASP A 32 -2.40 -12.85 -6.29
CA ASP A 32 -3.36 -13.21 -5.24
C ASP A 32 -4.40 -12.10 -5.05
N LYS A 33 -5.63 -12.39 -5.49
CA LYS A 33 -6.78 -11.48 -5.38
C LYS A 33 -7.24 -11.27 -3.93
N ASN A 34 -7.11 -12.28 -3.06
CA ASN A 34 -7.52 -12.15 -1.67
C ASN A 34 -6.57 -11.19 -0.93
N ILE A 35 -5.27 -11.36 -1.13
CA ILE A 35 -4.25 -10.47 -0.55
C ILE A 35 -4.37 -9.07 -1.14
N GLY A 36 -4.47 -8.95 -2.48
CA GLY A 36 -4.61 -7.66 -3.16
C GLY A 36 -5.85 -6.88 -2.72
N SER A 37 -6.99 -7.55 -2.53
CA SER A 37 -8.23 -6.92 -2.04
C SER A 37 -8.09 -6.42 -0.61
N LYS A 38 -7.45 -7.21 0.28
CA LYS A 38 -7.20 -6.81 1.67
C LYS A 38 -6.25 -5.62 1.74
N ILE A 39 -5.17 -5.61 0.97
CA ILE A 39 -4.24 -4.47 0.90
C ILE A 39 -4.97 -3.21 0.42
N ALA A 40 -5.78 -3.31 -0.63
CA ALA A 40 -6.54 -2.18 -1.15
C ALA A 40 -7.52 -1.62 -0.11
N GLN A 41 -8.18 -2.50 0.65
CA GLN A 41 -9.04 -2.11 1.75
C GLN A 41 -8.24 -1.37 2.84
N CYS A 42 -7.07 -1.89 3.26
CA CYS A 42 -6.21 -1.20 4.23
C CYS A 42 -5.80 0.19 3.74
N VAL A 43 -5.33 0.30 2.49
CA VAL A 43 -4.91 1.58 1.90
C VAL A 43 -6.07 2.58 1.87
N LYS A 44 -7.29 2.12 1.60
CA LYS A 44 -8.49 2.96 1.62
C LYS A 44 -8.87 3.42 3.03
N GLU A 45 -8.79 2.55 4.03
CA GLU A 45 -9.13 2.86 5.42
C GLU A 45 -8.10 3.77 6.11
N VAL A 46 -6.83 3.64 5.73
CA VAL A 46 -5.68 4.36 6.30
C VAL A 46 -5.42 5.70 5.61
N GLY A 47 -5.77 5.82 4.32
CA GLY A 47 -5.60 7.05 3.54
C GLY A 47 -4.17 7.30 3.07
N ARG A 48 -3.94 8.42 2.37
CA ARG A 48 -2.65 8.74 1.72
C ARG A 48 -1.47 8.90 2.67
N ASP A 49 -1.70 9.41 3.88
CA ASP A 49 -0.65 9.73 4.85
C ASP A 49 -0.57 8.71 6.00
N GLY A 50 -1.40 7.68 5.97
CA GLY A 50 -1.43 6.72 7.07
C GLY A 50 -0.38 5.61 6.90
N VAL A 51 0.04 5.05 8.02
CA VAL A 51 1.10 4.04 8.09
C VAL A 51 0.49 2.66 8.24
N ILE A 52 0.94 1.72 7.42
CA ILE A 52 0.56 0.30 7.50
C ILE A 52 1.73 -0.46 8.11
N THR A 53 1.48 -1.12 9.23
CA THR A 53 2.45 -2.00 9.90
C THR A 53 2.04 -3.46 9.69
N VAL A 54 3.02 -4.32 9.44
CA VAL A 54 2.82 -5.76 9.28
C VAL A 54 3.46 -6.48 10.45
N GLU A 55 2.69 -7.31 11.16
CA GLU A 55 3.20 -8.18 12.21
C GLU A 55 3.07 -9.65 11.81
N GLU A 56 4.13 -10.43 12.01
CA GLU A 56 4.12 -11.87 11.74
C GLU A 56 3.45 -12.61 12.91
N SER A 57 2.17 -12.95 12.75
CA SER A 57 1.46 -13.74 13.75
C SER A 57 1.83 -15.22 13.64
N LYS A 58 2.03 -15.89 14.78
CA LYS A 58 2.37 -17.35 14.83
C LYS A 58 1.18 -18.26 14.52
N GLY A 59 0.01 -17.71 14.22
CA GLY A 59 -1.20 -18.47 13.92
C GLY A 59 -1.30 -18.75 12.42
N PHE A 60 -1.77 -19.95 12.05
CA PHE A 60 -2.15 -20.34 10.69
C PHE A 60 -3.36 -19.55 10.12
N LYS A 61 -3.67 -18.38 10.66
CA LYS A 61 -4.84 -17.60 10.30
C LYS A 61 -4.56 -16.70 9.11
N ASP A 62 -5.61 -16.46 8.35
CA ASP A 62 -5.66 -15.46 7.29
C ASP A 62 -5.18 -14.08 7.75
N LEU A 63 -4.79 -13.26 6.79
CA LEU A 63 -4.40 -11.86 6.99
C LEU A 63 -5.52 -11.09 7.72
N GLU A 64 -5.33 -10.80 9.02
CA GLU A 64 -6.24 -10.00 9.86
C GLU A 64 -5.85 -8.51 9.71
N VAL A 65 -6.86 -7.63 9.62
CA VAL A 65 -6.67 -6.19 9.46
C VAL A 65 -7.25 -5.51 10.70
N GLU A 66 -6.40 -4.85 11.47
CA GLU A 66 -6.81 -4.06 12.62
C GLU A 66 -6.43 -2.59 12.41
N LYS A 67 -7.42 -1.71 12.53
CA LYS A 67 -7.20 -0.27 12.48
C LYS A 67 -6.94 0.24 13.90
N THR A 68 -5.77 0.83 14.11
CA THR A 68 -5.45 1.54 15.35
C THR A 68 -5.39 3.03 15.06
N ASP A 69 -6.26 3.82 15.68
CA ASP A 69 -6.17 5.29 15.66
C ASP A 69 -5.05 5.74 16.62
N GLY A 70 -3.80 5.47 16.22
CA GLY A 70 -2.59 5.89 16.92
C GLY A 70 -1.90 7.05 16.23
N MET A 71 -1.17 7.88 16.98
CA MET A 71 -0.30 8.91 16.42
C MET A 71 1.13 8.38 16.41
N GLN A 72 1.66 8.04 15.24
CA GLN A 72 3.05 7.62 15.10
C GLN A 72 3.96 8.85 15.17
N PHE A 73 4.47 9.14 16.37
CA PHE A 73 5.52 10.13 16.54
C PHE A 73 6.85 9.55 16.03
N ASP A 74 7.40 10.17 14.99
CA ASP A 74 8.74 9.87 14.51
C ASP A 74 9.74 10.16 15.64
N ARG A 75 10.34 9.12 16.22
CA ARG A 75 11.37 9.26 17.25
C ARG A 75 12.73 9.25 16.55
N GLY A 76 13.10 10.43 16.05
CA GLY A 76 14.46 10.84 15.72
C GLY A 76 14.91 11.94 16.67
#